data_AF-A0A921VE38-F1
#
_entry.id   AF-A0A921VE38-F1
#
_cell.length_a   1.000
_cell.length_b   1.000
_cell.length_c   1.000
_cell.angle_alpha   90.00
_cell.angle_beta   90.00
_cell.angle_gamma   90.00
#
_symmetry.space_group_name_H-M   'P 1'
#
loop_
_entity.id
_entity.type
_entity.pdbx_description
1 polymer ?
#
loop_
_entity_poly.entity_id
_entity_poly.type
_entity_poly.pdbx_seq_one_letter_code
_entity_poly.pdbx_strand_id
1 'polypeptide(L)'
;MNAFVNNPPKWSLLETYEYTKSLHCMRLLKIPATEQLYRDWEFDEVTTLTASRGDLHALAWLAERYLPDGRLAAAANAAARTKDGDLEFLQWAYPQVPAYTFLEAVASSAGGGHLEVLKWLSEVIDELPLTAECIDQAASGGHLEVWLHDNRAEGCTISAMNRAAENDHLEVVKWMHAMRNEGCSVSAMEKAAGNGHLEIVKWLHLHRSEGCTERAMDWAAQGGHLDVVKWLHVNRMLGSFVIASALVPQIAKIIKTKSAKDVSDKFQVLYITDVAMLFVYGYGESLWPIYIPATAEFLTRVSMLVAKIYFDR
;
A
#
# COMPACT_ATOMS: atom_id res chain seq x y z
N MET A 1 -7.78 39.73 -17.49
CA MET A 1 -7.77 40.77 -16.44
C MET A 1 -8.93 41.77 -16.57
N ASN A 2 -9.05 42.55 -17.65
CA ASN A 2 -10.05 43.63 -17.76
C ASN A 2 -11.52 43.15 -17.64
N ALA A 3 -11.84 41.93 -18.08
CA ALA A 3 -13.19 41.37 -17.90
C ALA A 3 -13.52 41.03 -16.42
N PHE A 4 -12.53 40.59 -15.64
CA PHE A 4 -12.70 40.24 -14.22
C PHE A 4 -12.89 41.48 -13.34
N VAL A 5 -12.15 42.55 -13.64
CA VAL A 5 -12.24 43.83 -12.91
C VAL A 5 -13.57 44.55 -13.18
N ASN A 6 -14.07 44.47 -14.42
CA ASN A 6 -15.26 45.22 -14.83
C ASN A 6 -16.58 44.51 -14.49
N ASN A 7 -16.58 43.19 -14.30
CA ASN A 7 -17.75 42.41 -13.86
C ASN A 7 -17.28 41.17 -13.09
N PRO A 8 -16.91 41.33 -11.80
CA PRO A 8 -16.38 40.21 -11.03
C PRO A 8 -17.47 39.14 -10.89
N PRO A 9 -17.18 37.88 -11.29
CA PRO A 9 -18.10 36.78 -11.09
C PRO A 9 -18.38 36.61 -9.59
N LYS A 10 -19.56 36.06 -9.25
CA LYS A 10 -19.91 35.70 -7.86
C LYS A 10 -19.16 34.45 -7.40
N TRP A 11 -17.85 34.44 -7.57
CA TRP A 11 -16.99 33.34 -7.15
C TRP A 11 -16.63 33.47 -5.68
N SER A 12 -16.43 32.31 -5.05
CA SER A 12 -15.79 32.25 -3.73
C SER A 12 -14.31 32.62 -3.84
N LEU A 13 -13.67 32.85 -2.69
CA LEU A 13 -12.22 33.10 -2.61
C LEU A 13 -11.45 31.89 -3.16
N LEU A 14 -11.94 30.68 -2.84
CA LEU A 14 -11.40 29.40 -3.32
C LEU A 14 -11.45 29.27 -4.84
N GLU A 15 -12.64 29.41 -5.43
CA GLU A 15 -12.82 29.33 -6.88
C GLU A 15 -11.94 30.36 -7.59
N THR A 16 -11.86 31.57 -7.05
CA THR A 16 -11.04 32.62 -7.63
C THR A 16 -9.57 32.23 -7.65
N TYR A 17 -9.02 31.73 -6.55
CA TYR A 17 -7.61 31.31 -6.54
C TYR A 17 -7.37 30.03 -7.37
N GLU A 18 -8.33 29.11 -7.41
CA GLU A 18 -8.26 27.90 -8.22
C GLU A 18 -8.13 28.22 -9.72
N TYR A 19 -8.98 29.11 -10.24
CA TYR A 19 -8.97 29.49 -11.65
C TYR A 19 -7.91 30.51 -12.01
N THR A 20 -7.71 31.54 -11.18
CA THR A 20 -6.82 32.67 -11.53
C THR A 20 -5.38 32.47 -11.10
N LYS A 21 -5.14 31.67 -10.06
CA LYS A 21 -3.83 31.45 -9.44
C LYS A 21 -3.11 32.76 -9.10
N SER A 22 -3.88 33.80 -8.76
CA SER A 22 -3.36 35.15 -8.59
C SER A 22 -3.89 35.80 -7.33
N LEU A 23 -2.97 36.18 -6.45
CA LEU A 23 -3.24 37.00 -5.27
C LEU A 23 -3.91 38.34 -5.65
N HIS A 24 -3.59 38.90 -6.81
CA HIS A 24 -4.20 40.16 -7.25
C HIS A 24 -5.70 40.02 -7.46
N CYS A 25 -6.15 38.90 -8.05
CA CYS A 25 -7.57 38.62 -8.26
C CYS A 25 -8.30 38.38 -6.93
N MET A 26 -7.66 37.71 -5.96
CA MET A 26 -8.24 37.52 -4.63
C MET A 26 -8.49 38.84 -3.91
N ARG A 27 -7.55 39.79 -3.99
CA ARG A 27 -7.66 41.12 -3.35
C ARG A 27 -8.79 41.98 -3.89
N LEU A 28 -9.24 41.72 -5.11
CA LEU A 28 -10.30 42.49 -5.77
C LEU A 28 -11.71 42.02 -5.39
N LEU A 29 -11.84 40.86 -4.76
CA LEU A 29 -13.13 40.36 -4.30
C LEU A 29 -13.64 41.19 -3.13
N LYS A 30 -14.90 41.62 -3.21
CA LYS A 30 -15.65 42.07 -2.05
C LYS A 30 -16.22 40.84 -1.36
N ILE A 31 -15.58 40.42 -0.29
CA ILE A 31 -16.02 39.26 0.51
C ILE A 31 -17.37 39.64 1.15
N PRO A 32 -18.47 38.92 0.85
CA PRO A 32 -19.74 39.15 1.53
C PRO A 32 -19.61 38.77 3.01
N ALA A 33 -20.35 39.42 3.90
CA ALA A 33 -20.41 39.04 5.31
C ALA A 33 -21.10 37.67 5.45
N THR A 34 -20.31 36.60 5.35
CA THR A 34 -20.75 35.21 5.52
C THR A 34 -20.58 34.77 6.97
N GLU A 35 -21.28 33.70 7.34
CA GLU A 35 -21.12 33.07 8.66
C GLU A 35 -19.65 32.69 8.94
N GLN A 36 -19.23 32.79 10.19
CA GLN A 36 -17.85 32.52 10.61
C GLN A 36 -17.37 31.11 10.23
N LEU A 37 -18.24 30.11 10.37
CA LEU A 37 -17.94 28.72 10.01
C LEU A 37 -17.55 28.57 8.53
N TYR A 38 -18.25 29.30 7.65
CA TYR A 38 -17.93 29.29 6.22
C TYR A 38 -16.59 29.94 5.93
N ARG A 39 -16.26 31.04 6.63
CA ARG A 39 -14.96 31.72 6.49
C ARG A 39 -13.80 30.85 6.97
N ASP A 40 -14.00 30.10 8.06
CA ASP A 40 -12.98 29.19 8.59
C ASP A 40 -12.74 28.03 7.61
N TRP A 41 -13.80 27.43 7.05
CA TRP A 41 -13.68 26.40 6.01
C TRP A 41 -13.02 26.93 4.74
N GLU A 42 -13.46 28.09 4.24
CA GLU A 42 -12.90 28.69 3.02
C GLU A 42 -11.43 29.06 3.22
N PHE A 43 -11.05 29.55 4.40
CA PHE A 43 -9.66 29.81 4.76
C PHE A 43 -8.82 28.54 4.74
N ASP A 44 -9.28 27.45 5.35
CA ASP A 44 -8.56 26.18 5.42
C ASP A 44 -8.32 25.60 4.02
N GLU A 45 -9.34 25.63 3.15
CA GLU A 45 -9.23 25.15 1.76
C GLU A 45 -8.29 26.03 0.91
N VAL A 46 -8.42 27.35 0.97
CA VAL A 46 -7.58 28.25 0.17
C VAL A 46 -6.12 28.20 0.65
N THR A 47 -5.89 28.15 1.97
CA THR A 47 -4.53 28.04 2.53
C THR A 47 -3.90 26.69 2.21
N THR A 48 -4.66 25.60 2.25
CA THR A 48 -4.21 24.28 1.79
C THR A 48 -3.82 24.31 0.30
N LEU A 49 -4.64 24.93 -0.55
CA LEU A 49 -4.39 25.02 -1.99
C LEU A 49 -3.17 25.90 -2.32
N THR A 50 -3.04 27.05 -1.67
CA THR A 50 -1.89 27.96 -1.84
C THR A 50 -0.60 27.32 -1.32
N ALA A 51 -0.65 26.61 -0.18
CA ALA A 51 0.49 25.86 0.38
C ALA A 51 0.91 24.69 -0.53
N SER A 52 -0.03 23.93 -1.08
CA SER A 52 0.28 22.85 -2.04
C SER A 52 1.00 23.33 -3.31
N ARG A 53 0.95 24.63 -3.59
CA ARG A 53 1.58 25.28 -4.74
C ARG A 53 2.87 26.03 -4.39
N GLY A 54 3.20 26.18 -3.11
CA GLY A 54 4.33 26.99 -2.63
C GLY A 54 4.15 28.51 -2.81
N ASP A 55 2.91 29.00 -2.83
CA ASP A 55 2.62 30.44 -2.97
C ASP A 55 2.58 31.13 -1.60
N LEU A 56 3.76 31.41 -1.06
CA LEU A 56 3.94 32.08 0.24
C LEU A 56 3.25 33.45 0.29
N HIS A 57 3.20 34.17 -0.83
CA HIS A 57 2.67 35.54 -0.86
C HIS A 57 1.15 35.55 -0.72
N ALA A 58 0.46 34.61 -1.38
CA ALA A 58 -0.98 34.45 -1.22
C ALA A 58 -1.33 33.95 0.19
N LEU A 59 -0.55 32.99 0.71
CA LEU A 59 -0.69 32.47 2.08
C LEU A 59 -0.55 33.55 3.14
N ALA A 60 0.54 34.33 3.10
CA ALA A 60 0.80 35.38 4.07
C ALA A 60 -0.33 36.42 4.05
N TRP A 61 -0.85 36.78 2.87
CA TRP A 61 -1.98 37.69 2.79
C TRP A 61 -3.26 37.12 3.41
N LEU A 62 -3.55 35.82 3.21
CA LEU A 62 -4.70 35.17 3.82
C LEU A 62 -4.59 35.19 5.35
N ALA A 63 -3.47 34.74 5.89
CA ALA A 63 -3.24 34.70 7.32
C ALA A 63 -3.25 36.10 7.93
N GLU A 64 -2.53 37.07 7.36
CA GLU A 64 -2.41 38.39 7.99
C GLU A 64 -3.65 39.28 7.83
N ARG A 65 -4.41 39.15 6.74
CA ARG A 65 -5.50 40.09 6.39
C ARG A 65 -6.88 39.49 6.27
N TYR A 66 -7.00 38.24 5.82
CA TYR A 66 -8.32 37.61 5.66
C TYR A 66 -8.82 37.04 6.99
N LEU A 67 -7.99 36.21 7.64
CA LEU A 67 -8.33 35.58 8.92
C LEU A 67 -7.07 35.37 9.80
N PRO A 68 -6.70 36.37 10.62
CA PRO A 68 -5.54 36.31 11.54
C PRO A 68 -5.58 35.19 12.56
N ASP A 69 -6.77 34.84 13.05
CA ASP A 69 -6.96 33.75 14.02
C ASP A 69 -7.18 32.38 13.34
N GLY A 70 -6.94 32.31 12.03
CA GLY A 70 -7.13 31.10 11.22
C GLY A 70 -6.13 30.00 11.57
N ARG A 71 -6.57 28.74 11.48
CA ARG A 71 -5.71 27.58 11.73
C ARG A 71 -4.83 27.31 10.51
N LEU A 72 -3.51 27.26 10.69
CA LEU A 72 -2.56 26.95 9.62
C LEU A 72 -2.15 25.46 9.59
N ALA A 73 -2.83 24.60 10.34
CA ALA A 73 -2.50 23.17 10.45
C ALA A 73 -2.56 22.45 9.09
N ALA A 74 -3.67 22.61 8.37
CA ALA A 74 -3.85 21.99 7.06
C ALA A 74 -2.87 22.55 6.03
N ALA A 75 -2.60 23.86 6.08
CA ALA A 75 -1.62 24.51 5.23
C ALA A 75 -0.18 24.00 5.49
N ALA A 76 0.22 23.83 6.75
CA ALA A 76 1.52 23.25 7.12
C ALA A 76 1.67 21.80 6.68
N ASN A 77 0.61 20.99 6.84
CA ASN A 77 0.59 19.62 6.32
C ASN A 77 0.69 19.60 4.78
N ALA A 78 -0.06 20.47 4.09
CA ALA A 78 -0.01 20.57 2.63
C ALA A 78 1.36 21.02 2.10
N ALA A 79 2.00 22.01 2.75
CA ALA A 79 3.34 22.45 2.44
C ALA A 79 4.37 21.32 2.57
N ALA A 80 4.25 20.51 3.64
CA ALA A 80 5.10 19.34 3.87
C ALA A 80 4.87 18.19 2.86
N ARG A 81 3.76 18.17 2.12
CA ARG A 81 3.46 17.16 1.08
C ARG A 81 3.87 17.59 -0.33
N THR A 82 4.31 18.84 -0.49
CA THR A 82 4.79 19.33 -1.80
C THR A 82 6.04 18.56 -2.22
N LYS A 83 6.32 18.50 -3.52
CA LYS A 83 7.47 17.74 -4.06
C LYS A 83 8.82 18.09 -3.41
N ASP A 84 8.98 19.33 -2.95
CA ASP A 84 10.23 19.83 -2.39
C ASP A 84 10.17 20.02 -0.86
N GLY A 85 8.99 19.87 -0.25
CA GLY A 85 8.75 20.14 1.17
C GLY A 85 9.04 21.60 1.51
N ASP A 86 8.08 22.49 1.27
CA ASP A 86 8.24 23.96 1.36
C ASP A 86 8.69 24.44 2.77
N LEU A 87 10.01 24.42 2.97
CA LEU A 87 10.68 24.78 4.21
C LEU A 87 10.51 26.26 4.54
N GLU A 88 10.46 27.12 3.51
CA GLU A 88 10.30 28.56 3.68
C GLU A 88 8.93 28.87 4.32
N PHE A 89 7.87 28.20 3.84
CA PHE A 89 6.56 28.30 4.47
C PHE A 89 6.55 27.79 5.90
N LEU A 90 7.14 26.62 6.17
CA LEU A 90 7.12 26.02 7.51
C LEU A 90 7.86 26.89 8.53
N GLN A 91 8.99 27.48 8.14
CA GLN A 91 9.74 28.44 8.95
C GLN A 91 8.93 29.73 9.21
N TRP A 92 8.20 30.22 8.20
CA TRP A 92 7.33 31.38 8.34
C TRP A 92 6.11 31.11 9.23
N ALA A 93 5.51 29.92 9.15
CA ALA A 93 4.34 29.54 9.94
C ALA A 93 4.69 29.24 11.40
N TYR A 94 5.90 28.73 11.68
CA TYR A 94 6.34 28.31 13.01
C TYR A 94 6.11 29.34 14.13
N PRO A 95 6.51 30.62 14.01
CA PRO A 95 6.29 31.60 15.07
C PRO A 95 4.82 31.96 15.30
N GLN A 96 3.92 31.59 14.39
CA GLN A 96 2.51 31.97 14.42
C GLN A 96 1.59 30.89 15.01
N VAL A 97 2.03 29.63 15.04
CA VAL A 97 1.23 28.51 15.54
C VAL A 97 1.98 27.65 16.57
N PRO A 98 1.27 26.98 17.49
CA PRO A 98 1.91 26.08 18.45
C PRO A 98 2.65 24.92 17.76
N ALA A 99 3.79 24.51 18.32
CA ALA A 99 4.64 23.44 17.78
C ALA A 99 3.91 22.11 17.49
N TYR A 100 2.91 21.73 18.29
CA TYR A 100 2.13 20.50 18.07
C TYR A 100 1.35 20.50 16.75
N THR A 101 1.15 21.67 16.12
CA THR A 101 0.47 21.80 14.83
C THR A 101 1.30 21.19 13.69
N PHE A 102 2.61 21.06 13.88
CA PHE A 102 3.53 20.49 12.89
C PHE A 102 3.64 18.97 12.96
N LEU A 103 2.96 18.29 13.89
CA LEU A 103 3.06 16.82 14.02
C LEU A 103 2.66 16.09 12.74
N GLU A 104 1.58 16.52 12.09
CA GLU A 104 1.17 15.95 10.81
C GLU A 104 2.15 16.30 9.68
N ALA A 105 2.69 17.52 9.71
CA ALA A 105 3.70 17.97 8.77
C ALA A 105 5.00 17.14 8.88
N VAL A 106 5.39 16.71 10.08
CA VAL A 106 6.52 15.77 10.29
C VAL A 106 6.28 14.46 9.54
N ALA A 107 5.12 13.83 9.77
CA ALA A 107 4.81 12.54 9.15
C ALA A 107 4.73 12.64 7.62
N SER A 108 4.09 13.70 7.12
CA SER A 108 4.04 14.01 5.68
C SER A 108 5.42 14.26 5.08
N SER A 109 6.28 15.01 5.78
CA SER A 109 7.66 15.27 5.35
C SER A 109 8.49 13.99 5.27
N ALA A 110 8.26 13.07 6.20
CA ALA A 110 8.89 11.75 6.19
C ALA A 110 8.42 10.89 5.01
N GLY A 111 7.12 10.90 4.72
CA GLY A 111 6.58 10.23 3.53
C GLY A 111 7.03 10.84 2.20
N GLY A 112 7.34 12.14 2.16
CA GLY A 112 7.91 12.82 0.98
C GLY A 112 9.45 12.75 0.89
N GLY A 113 10.13 12.25 1.92
CA GLY A 113 11.59 12.20 1.97
C GLY A 113 12.27 13.57 2.14
N HIS A 114 11.57 14.57 2.67
CA HIS A 114 12.09 15.94 2.82
C HIS A 114 13.01 16.06 4.04
N LEU A 115 14.25 15.58 3.88
CA LEU A 115 15.25 15.53 4.94
C LEU A 115 15.50 16.88 5.63
N GLU A 116 15.59 17.96 4.85
CA GLU A 116 15.89 19.30 5.38
C GLU A 116 14.77 19.81 6.28
N VAL A 117 13.51 19.51 5.93
CA VAL A 117 12.35 19.81 6.78
C VAL A 117 12.37 18.99 8.07
N LEU A 118 12.70 17.70 7.98
CA LEU A 118 12.80 16.83 9.17
C LEU A 118 13.91 17.26 10.13
N LYS A 119 15.10 17.60 9.60
CA LYS A 119 16.22 18.14 10.40
C LYS A 119 15.79 19.42 11.12
N TRP A 120 15.22 20.37 10.38
CA TRP A 120 14.75 21.63 10.95
C TRP A 120 13.68 21.41 12.03
N LEU A 121 12.67 20.57 11.77
CA LEU A 121 11.64 20.24 12.77
C LEU A 121 12.23 19.58 14.02
N SER A 122 13.28 18.77 13.88
CA SER A 122 13.96 18.13 15.01
C SER A 122 14.80 19.10 15.86
N GLU A 123 15.36 20.14 15.25
CA GLU A 123 16.08 21.20 15.98
C GLU A 123 15.13 22.12 16.74
N VAL A 124 13.93 22.31 16.18
CA VAL A 124 12.94 23.26 16.69
C VAL A 124 12.02 22.65 17.76
N ILE A 125 11.83 21.33 17.73
CA ILE A 125 10.93 20.61 18.63
C ILE A 125 11.73 19.59 19.43
N ASP A 126 12.19 19.99 20.63
CA ASP A 126 13.04 19.20 21.53
C ASP A 126 12.45 17.82 21.87
N GLU A 127 11.13 17.73 22.03
CA GLU A 127 10.40 16.48 22.22
C GLU A 127 9.44 16.26 21.04
N LEU A 128 9.98 16.16 19.82
CA LEU A 128 9.17 15.69 18.69
C LEU A 128 8.66 14.29 19.04
N PRO A 129 7.35 14.04 19.22
CA PRO A 129 6.87 12.68 19.31
C PRO A 129 6.92 12.14 17.88
N LEU A 130 8.00 11.45 17.51
CA LEU A 130 7.96 10.61 16.32
C LEU A 130 7.00 9.48 16.61
N THR A 131 5.77 9.72 16.22
CA THR A 131 4.72 8.73 16.25
C THR A 131 5.10 7.60 15.29
N ALA A 132 4.60 6.40 15.57
CA ALA A 132 4.72 5.29 14.63
C ALA A 132 4.19 5.66 13.22
N GLU A 133 3.25 6.62 13.13
CA GLU A 133 2.76 7.18 11.87
C GLU A 133 3.87 7.83 11.02
N CYS A 134 4.87 8.47 11.63
CA CYS A 134 5.99 9.05 10.87
C CYS A 134 6.81 7.98 10.15
N ILE A 135 7.07 6.85 10.84
CA ILE A 135 7.75 5.69 10.24
C ILE A 135 6.85 5.03 9.19
N ASP A 136 5.55 4.89 9.48
CA ASP A 136 4.58 4.30 8.55
C ASP A 136 4.47 5.12 7.26
N GLN A 137 4.52 6.46 7.35
CA GLN A 137 4.55 7.36 6.19
C GLN A 137 5.91 7.31 5.46
N ALA A 138 7.04 7.32 6.17
CA ALA A 138 8.36 7.17 5.56
C ALA A 138 8.49 5.86 4.77
N ALA A 139 7.99 4.76 5.35
CA ALA A 139 7.93 3.47 4.69
C ALA A 139 6.99 3.50 3.47
N SER A 140 5.85 4.19 3.60
CA SER A 140 4.91 4.42 2.50
C SER A 140 5.51 5.19 1.33
N GLY A 141 6.48 6.07 1.56
CA GLY A 141 7.16 6.86 0.52
C GLY A 141 8.46 6.25 0.00
N GLY A 142 8.92 5.16 0.59
CA GLY A 142 10.19 4.53 0.20
C GLY A 142 11.43 5.25 0.76
N HIS A 143 11.26 6.23 1.65
CA HIS A 143 12.30 7.14 2.12
C HIS A 143 12.80 6.77 3.52
N LEU A 144 13.06 5.49 3.76
CA LEU A 144 13.45 5.01 5.08
C LEU A 144 14.92 5.27 5.43
N GLU A 145 15.79 5.44 4.43
CA GLU A 145 17.26 5.48 4.59
C GLU A 145 17.82 6.76 5.23
N VAL A 146 17.09 7.89 5.26
CA VAL A 146 17.78 9.19 5.35
C VAL A 146 17.72 9.86 6.74
N TRP A 147 16.86 9.42 7.66
CA TRP A 147 16.75 10.11 8.96
C TRP A 147 16.43 9.20 10.17
N LEU A 148 15.67 8.12 9.95
CA LEU A 148 15.15 7.27 11.03
C LEU A 148 16.16 6.23 11.56
N HIS A 149 17.16 5.83 10.77
CA HIS A 149 18.12 4.78 11.12
C HIS A 149 18.97 5.10 12.35
N ASP A 150 19.40 6.36 12.47
CA ASP A 150 20.36 6.76 13.51
C ASP A 150 19.71 7.41 14.73
N ASN A 151 18.42 7.75 14.66
CA ASN A 151 17.82 8.66 15.63
C ASN A 151 16.86 8.03 16.66
N ARG A 152 16.26 6.83 16.49
CA ARG A 152 15.20 6.39 17.44
C ARG A 152 14.99 4.89 17.69
N ALA A 153 14.52 4.60 18.91
CA ALA A 153 14.10 3.29 19.43
C ALA A 153 12.57 3.05 19.38
N GLU A 154 11.81 3.97 18.79
CA GLU A 154 10.35 3.91 18.73
C GLU A 154 9.90 2.83 17.71
N GLY A 155 8.89 2.05 18.11
CA GLY A 155 8.31 0.95 17.34
C GLY A 155 7.77 1.39 15.97
N CYS A 156 7.76 0.51 14.96
CA CYS A 156 6.92 0.70 13.77
C CYS A 156 5.63 -0.10 13.96
N THR A 157 4.57 0.22 13.22
CA THR A 157 3.40 -0.67 13.20
C THR A 157 3.50 -1.66 12.05
N ILE A 158 2.63 -2.66 12.04
CA ILE A 158 2.40 -3.53 10.86
C ILE A 158 2.00 -2.72 9.62
N SER A 159 1.49 -1.49 9.79
CA SER A 159 1.06 -0.63 8.69
C SER A 159 2.22 -0.15 7.83
N ALA A 160 3.41 0.07 8.40
CA ALA A 160 4.59 0.48 7.64
C ALA A 160 4.94 -0.53 6.53
N MET A 161 5.08 -1.82 6.85
CA MET A 161 5.40 -2.83 5.84
C MET A 161 4.25 -3.02 4.84
N ASN A 162 3.00 -2.92 5.30
CA ASN A 162 1.83 -2.99 4.41
C ASN A 162 1.80 -1.83 3.40
N ARG A 163 2.08 -0.59 3.82
CA ARG A 163 2.11 0.60 2.96
C ARG A 163 3.33 0.58 2.03
N ALA A 164 4.49 0.14 2.51
CA ALA A 164 5.66 -0.05 1.66
C ALA A 164 5.39 -1.09 0.55
N ALA A 165 4.71 -2.19 0.88
CA ALA A 165 4.30 -3.20 -0.09
C ALA A 165 3.25 -2.68 -1.09
N GLU A 166 2.34 -1.82 -0.64
CA GLU A 166 1.31 -1.17 -1.46
C GLU A 166 1.90 -0.20 -2.49
N ASN A 167 3.03 0.46 -2.20
CA ASN A 167 3.63 1.51 -3.04
C ASN A 167 4.92 1.07 -3.78
N ASP A 168 5.11 -0.23 -3.99
CA ASP A 168 6.28 -0.80 -4.70
C ASP A 168 7.65 -0.56 -4.06
N HIS A 169 7.72 -0.38 -2.73
CA HIS A 169 8.98 -0.12 -2.03
C HIS A 169 9.65 -1.40 -1.51
N LEU A 170 10.08 -2.26 -2.44
CA LEU A 170 10.69 -3.57 -2.11
C LEU A 170 11.89 -3.48 -1.17
N GLU A 171 12.79 -2.51 -1.36
CA GLU A 171 13.98 -2.37 -0.51
C GLU A 171 13.61 -1.99 0.93
N VAL A 172 12.58 -1.16 1.11
CA VAL A 172 12.01 -0.87 2.44
C VAL A 172 11.41 -2.13 3.05
N VAL A 173 10.65 -2.92 2.29
CA VAL A 173 10.07 -4.19 2.79
C VAL A 173 11.16 -5.16 3.25
N LYS A 174 12.24 -5.33 2.47
CA LYS A 174 13.40 -6.17 2.84
C LYS A 174 14.09 -5.66 4.09
N TRP A 175 14.32 -4.35 4.17
CA TRP A 175 14.97 -3.72 5.32
C TRP A 175 14.13 -3.92 6.58
N MET A 176 12.83 -3.68 6.51
CA MET A 176 11.92 -3.83 7.64
C MET A 176 11.87 -5.27 8.13
N HIS A 177 11.92 -6.25 7.23
CA HIS A 177 11.99 -7.66 7.62
C HIS A 177 13.33 -8.03 8.29
N ALA A 178 14.45 -7.45 7.84
CA ALA A 178 15.76 -7.76 8.39
C ALA A 178 16.00 -7.11 9.76
N MET A 179 15.49 -5.89 9.96
CA MET A 179 15.78 -5.08 11.14
C MET A 179 14.69 -5.12 12.21
N ARG A 180 13.47 -5.60 11.88
CA ARG A 180 12.29 -5.45 12.76
C ARG A 180 11.45 -6.73 12.86
N ASN A 181 10.74 -6.89 13.99
CA ASN A 181 10.01 -8.12 14.34
C ASN A 181 8.48 -7.98 14.24
N GLU A 182 7.96 -6.78 14.03
CA GLU A 182 6.53 -6.48 14.01
C GLU A 182 5.79 -7.19 12.86
N GLY A 183 6.49 -7.48 11.75
CA GLY A 183 5.97 -8.24 10.62
C GLY A 183 5.00 -7.44 9.73
N CYS A 184 4.17 -8.16 8.98
CA CYS A 184 3.11 -7.59 8.15
C CYS A 184 1.77 -8.29 8.41
N SER A 185 0.70 -7.80 7.80
CA SER A 185 -0.55 -8.56 7.72
C SER A 185 -0.76 -9.12 6.31
N VAL A 186 -1.78 -9.96 6.13
CA VAL A 186 -2.22 -10.44 4.80
C VAL A 186 -2.49 -9.29 3.82
N SER A 187 -2.79 -8.09 4.34
CA SER A 187 -3.02 -6.90 3.55
C SER A 187 -1.80 -6.46 2.73
N ALA A 188 -0.56 -6.73 3.19
CA ALA A 188 0.64 -6.37 2.43
C ALA A 188 0.64 -7.05 1.06
N MET A 189 0.46 -8.38 1.05
CA MET A 189 0.47 -9.15 -0.19
C MET A 189 -0.78 -8.89 -1.03
N GLU A 190 -1.95 -8.71 -0.40
CA GLU A 190 -3.19 -8.37 -1.11
C GLU A 190 -3.08 -7.04 -1.84
N LYS A 191 -2.62 -5.98 -1.17
CA LYS A 191 -2.45 -4.65 -1.77
C LYS A 191 -1.36 -4.64 -2.83
N ALA A 192 -0.21 -5.27 -2.56
CA ALA A 192 0.84 -5.46 -3.56
C ALA A 192 0.32 -6.19 -4.81
N ALA A 193 -0.51 -7.22 -4.62
CA ALA A 193 -1.12 -7.93 -5.75
C ALA A 193 -2.14 -7.07 -6.51
N GLY A 194 -2.98 -6.32 -5.79
CA GLY A 194 -3.97 -5.41 -6.36
C GLY A 194 -3.38 -4.26 -7.17
N ASN A 195 -2.15 -3.83 -6.84
CA ASN A 195 -1.41 -2.79 -7.57
C ASN A 195 -0.40 -3.36 -8.59
N GLY A 196 -0.30 -4.68 -8.71
CA GLY A 196 0.55 -5.33 -9.71
C GLY A 196 2.02 -5.47 -9.35
N HIS A 197 2.40 -5.27 -8.09
CA HIS A 197 3.78 -5.35 -7.59
C HIS A 197 4.26 -6.80 -7.43
N LEU A 198 4.46 -7.48 -8.56
CA LEU A 198 4.80 -8.91 -8.62
C LEU A 198 6.04 -9.28 -7.80
N GLU A 199 7.09 -8.46 -7.84
CA GLU A 199 8.33 -8.75 -7.11
C GLU A 199 8.14 -8.70 -5.60
N ILE A 200 7.30 -7.79 -5.10
CA ILE A 200 6.92 -7.74 -3.69
C ILE A 200 6.07 -8.95 -3.32
N VAL A 201 5.10 -9.35 -4.16
CA VAL A 201 4.27 -10.54 -3.93
C VAL A 201 5.14 -11.80 -3.83
N LYS A 202 6.08 -11.99 -4.77
CA LYS A 202 7.05 -13.10 -4.72
C LYS A 202 7.87 -13.07 -3.43
N TRP A 203 8.40 -11.91 -3.09
CA TRP A 203 9.28 -11.76 -1.95
C TRP A 203 8.54 -12.03 -0.64
N LEU A 204 7.36 -11.43 -0.44
CA LEU A 204 6.50 -11.67 0.72
C LEU A 204 6.11 -13.14 0.83
N HIS A 205 5.81 -13.81 -0.29
CA HIS A 205 5.43 -15.23 -0.25
C HIS A 205 6.56 -16.16 0.17
N LEU A 206 7.80 -15.82 -0.18
CA LEU A 206 8.97 -16.63 0.15
C LEU A 206 9.49 -16.40 1.58
N HIS A 207 9.29 -15.21 2.14
CA HIS A 207 9.90 -14.80 3.41
C HIS A 207 8.91 -14.58 4.56
N ARG A 208 7.60 -14.57 4.28
CA ARG A 208 6.53 -14.36 5.27
C ARG A 208 5.52 -15.51 5.26
N SER A 209 5.02 -15.83 6.45
CA SER A 209 4.07 -16.93 6.67
C SER A 209 2.61 -16.48 6.62
N GLU A 210 2.35 -15.17 6.66
CA GLU A 210 1.01 -14.58 6.64
C GLU A 210 0.29 -14.90 5.33
N GLY A 211 1.03 -14.93 4.22
CA GLY A 211 0.50 -15.25 2.90
C GLY A 211 -0.54 -14.25 2.41
N CYS A 212 -1.52 -14.74 1.66
CA CYS A 212 -2.63 -13.95 1.12
C CYS A 212 -3.93 -14.75 1.10
N THR A 213 -5.07 -14.06 1.17
CA THR A 213 -6.38 -14.68 0.95
C THR A 213 -6.75 -14.67 -0.54
N GLU A 214 -7.94 -15.17 -0.87
CA GLU A 214 -8.54 -15.11 -2.22
C GLU A 214 -8.58 -13.69 -2.79
N ARG A 215 -8.70 -12.68 -1.92
CA ARG A 215 -8.74 -11.25 -2.28
C ARG A 215 -7.53 -10.78 -3.06
N ALA A 216 -6.34 -11.35 -2.83
CA ALA A 216 -5.15 -10.97 -3.60
C ALA A 216 -5.31 -11.29 -5.09
N MET A 217 -5.98 -12.39 -5.42
CA MET A 217 -6.26 -12.76 -6.80
C MET A 217 -7.38 -11.90 -7.39
N ASP A 218 -8.44 -11.65 -6.63
CA ASP A 218 -9.56 -10.80 -7.06
C ASP A 218 -9.11 -9.37 -7.35
N TRP A 219 -8.27 -8.80 -6.48
CA TRP A 219 -7.73 -7.46 -6.65
C TRP A 219 -6.73 -7.38 -7.79
N ALA A 220 -5.84 -8.37 -7.93
CA ALA A 220 -4.94 -8.44 -9.08
C ALA A 220 -5.74 -8.56 -10.41
N ALA A 221 -6.83 -9.32 -10.42
CA ALA A 221 -7.71 -9.42 -11.58
C ALA A 221 -8.46 -8.12 -11.85
N GLN A 222 -8.98 -7.46 -10.81
CA GLN A 222 -9.65 -6.16 -10.90
C GLN A 222 -8.71 -5.06 -11.45
N GLY A 223 -7.44 -5.06 -11.02
CA GLY A 223 -6.40 -4.15 -11.52
C GLY A 223 -5.83 -4.52 -12.90
N GLY A 224 -6.24 -5.66 -13.48
CA GLY A 224 -5.73 -6.13 -14.78
C GLY A 224 -4.30 -6.68 -14.74
N HIS A 225 -3.79 -7.03 -13.56
CA HIS A 225 -2.41 -7.49 -13.35
C HIS A 225 -2.27 -9.00 -13.61
N LEU A 226 -2.35 -9.37 -14.89
CA LEU A 226 -2.33 -10.77 -15.34
C LEU A 226 -1.13 -11.57 -14.83
N ASP A 227 0.05 -10.96 -14.74
CA ASP A 227 1.28 -11.64 -14.32
C ASP A 227 1.23 -12.04 -12.84
N VAL A 228 0.64 -11.19 -12.00
CA VAL A 228 0.39 -11.50 -10.59
C VAL A 228 -0.64 -12.62 -10.46
N VAL A 229 -1.75 -12.55 -11.22
CA VAL A 229 -2.78 -13.60 -11.20
C VAL A 229 -2.20 -14.95 -11.60
N LYS A 230 -1.45 -15.01 -12.72
CA LYS A 230 -0.77 -16.22 -13.16
C LYS A 230 0.12 -16.77 -12.06
N TRP A 231 0.95 -15.92 -11.47
CA TRP A 231 1.89 -16.33 -10.43
C TRP A 231 1.18 -16.87 -9.17
N LEU A 232 0.17 -16.15 -8.66
CA LEU A 232 -0.63 -16.59 -7.51
C LEU A 232 -1.36 -17.92 -7.80
N HIS A 233 -1.86 -18.09 -9.01
CA HIS A 233 -2.55 -19.30 -9.44
C HIS A 233 -1.61 -20.52 -9.48
N VAL A 234 -0.42 -20.37 -10.06
CA VAL A 234 0.61 -21.44 -10.08
C VAL A 234 0.99 -21.85 -8.66
N ASN A 235 1.27 -20.89 -7.77
CA ASN A 235 1.75 -21.20 -6.42
C ASN A 235 0.67 -21.87 -5.55
N ARG A 236 -0.61 -21.54 -5.72
CA ARG A 236 -1.72 -22.27 -5.08
C ARG A 236 -1.79 -23.74 -5.56
N MET A 237 -1.53 -23.99 -6.84
CA MET A 237 -1.54 -25.35 -7.41
C MET A 237 -0.30 -26.18 -7.08
N LEU A 238 0.86 -25.56 -6.88
CA LEU A 238 2.04 -26.27 -6.39
C LEU A 238 1.79 -26.85 -4.99
N GLY A 239 0.98 -26.20 -4.16
CA GLY A 239 0.51 -26.76 -2.89
C GLY A 239 -0.21 -28.11 -3.05
N SER A 240 -1.09 -28.25 -4.07
CA SER A 240 -1.71 -29.54 -4.40
C SER A 240 -0.71 -30.57 -4.95
N PHE A 241 0.29 -30.14 -5.74
CA PHE A 241 1.34 -31.05 -6.22
C PHE A 241 2.20 -31.61 -5.08
N VAL A 242 2.47 -30.83 -4.02
CA VAL A 242 3.20 -31.33 -2.85
C VAL A 242 2.40 -32.44 -2.15
N ILE A 243 1.08 -32.31 -2.04
CA ILE A 243 0.20 -33.37 -1.53
C ILE A 243 0.30 -34.62 -2.42
N ALA A 244 0.32 -34.45 -3.76
CA ALA A 244 0.54 -35.54 -4.71
C ALA A 244 1.87 -36.29 -4.44
N SER A 245 2.97 -35.55 -4.24
CA SER A 245 4.29 -36.12 -3.96
C SER A 245 4.38 -36.83 -2.59
N ALA A 246 3.66 -36.33 -1.59
CA ALA A 246 3.59 -36.91 -0.25
C ALA A 246 2.92 -38.30 -0.21
N LEU A 247 2.27 -38.72 -1.31
CA LEU A 247 1.66 -40.04 -1.46
C LEU A 247 2.61 -41.06 -2.09
N VAL A 248 3.74 -40.63 -2.67
CA VAL A 248 4.78 -41.52 -3.22
C VAL A 248 5.29 -42.54 -2.19
N PRO A 249 5.52 -42.17 -0.91
CA PRO A 249 5.86 -43.14 0.14
C PRO A 249 4.76 -44.17 0.41
N GLN A 250 3.48 -43.81 0.25
CA GLN A 250 2.37 -44.75 0.42
C GLN A 250 2.36 -45.80 -0.70
N ILE A 251 2.65 -45.38 -1.94
CA ILE A 251 2.82 -46.28 -3.09
C ILE A 251 4.01 -47.22 -2.88
N ALA A 252 5.15 -46.68 -2.44
CA ALA A 252 6.34 -47.47 -2.14
C ALA A 252 6.08 -48.50 -1.03
N LYS A 253 5.31 -48.12 0.01
CA LYS A 253 4.88 -49.03 1.08
C LYS A 253 4.03 -50.16 0.51
N ILE A 254 3.00 -49.87 -0.29
CA ILE A 254 2.12 -50.88 -0.91
C ILE A 254 2.93 -51.87 -1.77
N ILE A 255 3.85 -51.38 -2.60
CA ILE A 255 4.71 -52.22 -3.44
C ILE A 255 5.59 -53.14 -2.58
N LYS A 256 6.13 -52.62 -1.46
CA LYS A 256 6.98 -53.39 -0.54
C LYS A 256 6.20 -54.41 0.29
N THR A 257 5.01 -54.04 0.77
CA THR A 257 4.20 -54.89 1.67
C THR A 257 3.25 -55.81 0.93
N LYS A 258 3.06 -55.63 -0.39
CA LYS A 258 2.12 -56.40 -1.23
C LYS A 258 0.71 -56.50 -0.61
N SER A 259 0.28 -55.45 0.07
CA SER A 259 -1.00 -55.40 0.79
C SER A 259 -1.47 -53.95 0.83
N ALA A 260 -2.72 -53.70 0.43
CA ALA A 260 -3.29 -52.37 0.29
C ALA A 260 -4.62 -52.20 1.05
N LYS A 261 -4.89 -53.07 2.03
CA LYS A 261 -6.13 -53.12 2.81
C LYS A 261 -6.50 -51.83 3.55
N ASP A 262 -5.52 -50.97 3.84
CA ASP A 262 -5.72 -49.72 4.58
C ASP A 262 -6.24 -48.56 3.69
N VAL A 263 -6.34 -48.76 2.37
CA VAL A 263 -6.68 -47.71 1.40
C VAL A 263 -8.14 -47.88 0.94
N SER A 264 -8.94 -46.82 0.95
CA SER A 264 -10.35 -46.89 0.53
C SER A 264 -10.55 -46.75 -0.98
N ASP A 265 -11.24 -47.71 -1.61
CA ASP A 265 -11.55 -47.67 -3.05
C ASP A 265 -12.42 -46.47 -3.43
N LYS A 266 -13.40 -46.14 -2.59
CA LYS A 266 -14.34 -45.04 -2.84
C LYS A 266 -13.62 -43.70 -2.89
N PHE A 267 -12.66 -43.48 -1.99
CA PHE A 267 -11.86 -42.25 -1.97
C PHE A 267 -10.86 -42.19 -3.12
N GLN A 268 -10.26 -43.31 -3.53
CA GLN A 268 -9.37 -43.33 -4.69
C GLN A 268 -10.10 -42.99 -5.99
N VAL A 269 -11.29 -43.56 -6.21
CA VAL A 269 -12.09 -43.27 -7.41
C VAL A 269 -12.52 -41.80 -7.44
N LEU A 270 -13.04 -41.28 -6.32
CA LEU A 270 -13.43 -39.87 -6.20
C LEU A 270 -12.25 -38.93 -6.50
N TYR A 271 -11.09 -39.22 -5.94
CA TYR A 271 -9.89 -38.40 -6.16
C TYR A 271 -9.43 -38.43 -7.62
N ILE A 272 -9.41 -39.60 -8.24
CA ILE A 272 -9.04 -39.75 -9.66
C ILE A 272 -10.02 -38.98 -10.54
N THR A 273 -11.32 -39.02 -10.25
CA THR A 273 -12.31 -38.25 -11.00
C THR A 273 -12.12 -36.74 -10.83
N ASP A 274 -11.79 -36.26 -9.63
CA ASP A 274 -11.57 -34.84 -9.37
C ASP A 274 -10.32 -34.32 -10.11
N VAL A 275 -9.20 -35.06 -10.03
CA VAL A 275 -7.97 -34.69 -10.75
C VAL A 275 -8.16 -34.77 -12.27
N ALA A 276 -8.96 -35.72 -12.77
CA ALA A 276 -9.29 -35.81 -14.18
C ALA A 276 -10.09 -34.59 -14.68
N MET A 277 -11.06 -34.09 -13.88
CA MET A 277 -11.78 -32.86 -14.19
C MET A 277 -10.82 -31.65 -14.24
N LEU A 278 -9.90 -31.57 -13.29
CA LEU A 278 -8.88 -30.52 -13.24
C LEU A 278 -7.96 -30.56 -14.47
N PHE A 279 -7.56 -31.76 -14.90
CA PHE A 279 -6.78 -31.96 -16.12
C PHE A 279 -7.53 -31.50 -17.37
N VAL A 280 -8.79 -31.91 -17.53
CA VAL A 280 -9.63 -31.51 -18.68
C VAL A 280 -9.80 -29.99 -18.74
N TYR A 281 -10.06 -29.35 -17.59
CA TYR A 281 -10.13 -27.90 -17.49
C TYR A 281 -8.82 -27.23 -17.87
N GLY A 282 -7.71 -27.64 -17.24
CA GLY A 282 -6.40 -27.07 -17.49
C GLY A 282 -5.96 -27.22 -18.95
N TYR A 283 -6.21 -28.38 -19.55
CA TYR A 283 -5.88 -28.63 -20.96
C TYR A 283 -6.76 -27.82 -21.91
N GLY A 284 -8.07 -27.72 -21.63
CA GLY A 284 -9.01 -26.95 -22.45
C GLY A 284 -8.66 -25.45 -22.52
N GLU A 285 -8.26 -24.88 -21.39
CA GLU A 285 -7.85 -23.47 -21.29
C GLU A 285 -6.36 -23.23 -21.63
N SER A 286 -5.63 -24.26 -22.06
CA SER A 286 -4.18 -24.20 -22.33
C SER A 286 -3.34 -23.69 -21.14
N LEU A 287 -3.80 -23.97 -19.92
CA LEU A 287 -3.17 -23.56 -18.67
C LEU A 287 -2.11 -24.60 -18.27
N TRP A 288 -0.93 -24.52 -18.91
CA TRP A 288 0.19 -25.44 -18.66
C TRP A 288 0.59 -25.60 -17.19
N PRO A 289 0.48 -24.58 -16.31
CA PRO A 289 0.77 -24.76 -14.89
C PRO A 289 -0.26 -25.62 -14.15
N ILE A 290 -1.43 -25.86 -14.74
CA ILE A 290 -2.50 -26.68 -14.18
C ILE A 290 -2.41 -28.10 -14.71
N TYR A 291 -2.41 -28.25 -16.03
CA TYR A 291 -2.54 -29.60 -16.60
C TYR A 291 -1.25 -30.41 -16.47
N ILE A 292 -0.06 -29.80 -16.45
CA ILE A 292 1.20 -30.56 -16.29
C ILE A 292 1.27 -31.21 -14.88
N PRO A 293 1.12 -30.49 -13.76
CA PRO A 293 1.05 -31.12 -12.44
C PRO A 293 -0.12 -32.09 -12.29
N ALA A 294 -1.31 -31.74 -12.82
CA ALA A 294 -2.48 -32.61 -12.76
C ALA A 294 -2.25 -33.95 -13.48
N THR A 295 -1.55 -33.96 -14.62
CA THR A 295 -1.19 -35.23 -15.29
C THR A 295 -0.28 -36.10 -14.43
N ALA A 296 0.74 -35.51 -13.80
CA ALA A 296 1.66 -36.26 -12.94
C ALA A 296 0.93 -36.87 -11.73
N GLU A 297 0.05 -36.09 -11.10
CA GLU A 297 -0.78 -36.53 -9.99
C GLU A 297 -1.78 -37.64 -10.40
N PHE A 298 -2.45 -37.45 -11.53
CA PHE A 298 -3.37 -38.43 -12.10
C PHE A 298 -2.69 -39.79 -12.34
N LEU A 299 -1.52 -39.78 -12.99
CA LEU A 299 -0.74 -41.00 -13.24
C LEU A 299 -0.29 -41.69 -11.94
N THR A 300 0.11 -40.91 -10.95
CA THR A 300 0.53 -41.42 -9.63
C THR A 300 -0.63 -42.09 -8.89
N ARG A 301 -1.85 -41.54 -9.00
CA ARG A 301 -3.05 -42.11 -8.39
C ARG A 301 -3.59 -43.34 -9.13
N VAL A 302 -3.58 -43.32 -10.46
CA VAL A 302 -3.99 -44.47 -11.28
C VAL A 302 -3.07 -45.66 -11.03
N SER A 303 -1.75 -45.44 -10.97
CA SER A 303 -0.78 -46.52 -10.66
C SER A 303 -0.99 -47.10 -9.25
N MET A 304 -1.34 -46.28 -8.26
CA MET A 304 -1.71 -46.74 -6.91
C MET A 304 -2.97 -47.61 -6.91
N LEU A 305 -4.02 -47.22 -7.65
CA LEU A 305 -5.26 -48.01 -7.78
C LEU A 305 -5.00 -49.35 -8.48
N VAL A 306 -4.20 -49.36 -9.56
CA VAL A 306 -3.82 -50.58 -10.27
C VAL A 306 -3.02 -51.52 -9.36
N ALA A 307 -2.04 -50.99 -8.62
CA ALA A 307 -1.27 -51.78 -7.66
C ALA A 307 -2.16 -52.39 -6.58
N LYS A 308 -3.14 -51.64 -6.08
CA LYS A 308 -4.13 -52.14 -5.12
C LYS A 308 -4.95 -53.30 -5.68
N ILE A 309 -5.54 -53.16 -6.87
CA ILE A 309 -6.33 -54.23 -7.53
C ILE A 309 -5.50 -55.50 -7.74
N TYR A 310 -4.19 -55.36 -8.01
CA TYR A 310 -3.30 -56.49 -8.22
C TYR A 310 -2.95 -57.23 -6.92
N PHE A 311 -2.72 -56.51 -5.82
CA PHE A 311 -2.28 -57.09 -4.54
C PHE A 311 -3.42 -57.51 -3.61
N ASP A 312 -4.63 -56.96 -3.78
CA ASP A 312 -5.82 -57.34 -3.00
C ASP A 312 -6.65 -58.47 -3.67
N ARG A 313 -6.17 -59.04 -4.80
CA ARG A 313 -6.64 -60.32 -5.37
C ARG A 313 -6.06 -61.51 -4.62
#